data_AF-A0A2S9F3Q1-F1
#
_entry.id   AF-A0A2S9F3Q1-F1
#
_cell.length_a   1.000
_cell.length_b   1.000
_cell.length_c   1.000
_cell.angle_alpha   90.00
_cell.angle_beta   90.00
_cell.angle_gamma   90.00
#
_symmetry.space_group_name_H-M   'P 1'
#
loop_
_entity.id
_entity.type
_entity.pdbx_description
1 polymer ?
#
loop_
_entity_poly.entity_id
_entity_poly.type
_entity_poly.pdbx_seq_one_letter_code
_entity_poly.pdbx_strand_id
1 'polypeptide(L)'
;DFGAWQAKLLSDDAGIAGPQREYWTRQLEGVPDEAGLPLDFARPRLPSGKGDAVEFSIDGQTRDKLAALCRELGITEFMLLQAAVAVVLHKAGAGTDIPLGTPVAGRSEAELEQLVGFFVNFVVLRNDLSGNPTLRDVLARTRDMALSAYSNQDLPFEQVVEAVNPPRTLARNPLFQVVVHVREQLPQRQMIDADTEFTALEPTFDIAQADLSLNFLAGDGSGEGQCGYTGFLIYRPDLYTRRSIERLAGWLHRVVSAFADTPDHALRDVEISSPDEKRRIVGEWSRGAQVHVLDSDLTPVAVGVYGDLHLGGGPFPGSEFYCTGDRARWGDDGRLEIVPGDRATAAPSAEPVVEWEAPQTDTERALATLLEDLLEAEDVGRHDDFFELGGDSVLAVQLAARGRDAGLDVTPRLVFEHPELAELATALDAGEGISDGQDDIHHAPMSASGLSEDELSALTESWSTRG
;
A
#
# COMPACT_ATOMS: atom_id res chain seq x y z
N ASP A 1 20.70 22.39 1.98
CA ASP A 1 21.78 21.69 1.26
C ASP A 1 21.33 20.38 0.61
N PHE A 2 20.86 19.38 1.36
CA PHE A 2 20.40 18.11 0.77
C PHE A 2 19.38 18.27 -0.36
N GLY A 3 18.32 19.08 -0.18
CA GLY A 3 17.32 19.31 -1.24
C GLY A 3 17.90 19.98 -2.50
N ALA A 4 18.88 20.87 -2.35
CA ALA A 4 19.54 21.51 -3.50
C ALA A 4 20.49 20.53 -4.22
N TRP A 5 21.17 19.66 -3.47
CA TRP A 5 21.97 18.57 -4.03
C TRP A 5 21.09 17.56 -4.78
N GLN A 6 19.97 17.13 -4.19
CA GLN A 6 19.03 16.20 -4.82
C GLN A 6 18.44 16.78 -6.11
N ALA A 7 18.02 18.05 -6.12
CA ALA A 7 17.55 18.72 -7.34
C ALA A 7 18.63 18.78 -8.45
N LYS A 8 19.89 18.96 -8.07
CA LYS A 8 21.01 18.94 -9.02
C LYS A 8 21.31 17.53 -9.54
N LEU A 9 21.22 16.51 -8.68
CA LEU A 9 21.38 15.11 -9.06
C LEU A 9 20.28 14.66 -10.05
N LEU A 10 19.04 15.11 -9.82
CA LEU A 10 17.88 14.74 -10.65
C LEU A 10 17.83 15.48 -11.98
N SER A 11 18.45 16.66 -12.09
CA SER A 11 18.50 17.45 -13.34
C SER A 11 19.62 17.02 -14.29
N ASP A 12 20.55 16.17 -13.84
CA ASP A 12 21.60 15.59 -14.67
C ASP A 12 21.15 14.24 -15.24
N ASP A 13 20.38 14.28 -16.34
CA ASP A 13 19.91 13.08 -17.04
C ASP A 13 21.06 12.21 -17.60
N ALA A 14 22.26 12.78 -17.77
CA ALA A 14 23.46 12.02 -18.16
C ALA A 14 24.17 11.38 -16.95
N GLY A 15 23.74 11.72 -15.73
CA GLY A 15 24.22 11.17 -14.47
C GLY A 15 23.52 9.88 -14.06
N ILE A 16 23.43 9.63 -12.75
CA ILE A 16 22.87 8.40 -12.18
C ILE A 16 21.34 8.31 -12.39
N ALA A 17 20.65 9.45 -12.50
CA ALA A 17 19.19 9.50 -12.58
C ALA A 17 18.63 8.88 -13.88
N GLY A 18 19.27 9.11 -15.03
CA GLY A 18 18.81 8.60 -16.33
C GLY A 18 18.73 7.06 -16.39
N PRO A 19 19.83 6.33 -16.15
CA PRO A 19 19.83 4.88 -16.14
C PRO A 19 18.88 4.26 -15.10
N GLN A 20 18.77 4.85 -13.90
CA GLN A 20 17.83 4.37 -12.89
C GLN A 20 16.37 4.59 -13.32
N ARG A 21 16.06 5.72 -13.96
CA ARG A 21 14.72 5.99 -14.52
C ARG A 21 14.35 4.99 -15.60
N GLU A 22 15.26 4.67 -16.52
CA GLU A 22 15.06 3.64 -17.54
C GLU A 22 14.85 2.25 -16.94
N TYR A 23 15.63 1.90 -15.90
CA TYR A 23 15.46 0.65 -15.17
C TYR A 23 14.05 0.55 -14.58
N TRP A 24 13.60 1.57 -13.84
CA TRP A 24 12.29 1.55 -13.19
C TRP A 24 11.13 1.55 -14.18
N THR A 25 11.23 2.31 -15.26
CA THR A 25 10.24 2.33 -16.34
C THR A 25 10.04 0.93 -16.92
N ARG A 26 11.14 0.22 -17.20
CA ARG A 26 11.09 -1.15 -17.72
C ARG A 26 10.60 -2.15 -16.67
N GLN A 27 11.08 -2.04 -15.44
CA GLN A 27 10.79 -3.00 -14.38
C GLN A 27 9.32 -2.94 -13.92
N LEU A 28 8.70 -1.77 -13.98
CA LEU A 28 7.33 -1.52 -13.54
C LEU A 28 6.34 -1.40 -14.71
N GLU A 29 6.77 -1.71 -15.93
CA GLU A 29 5.91 -1.76 -17.10
C GLU A 29 4.80 -2.79 -16.91
N GLY A 30 3.54 -2.38 -17.03
CA GLY A 30 2.38 -3.26 -16.84
C GLY A 30 2.25 -3.78 -15.41
N VAL A 31 2.74 -3.05 -14.41
CA VAL A 31 2.46 -3.35 -13.00
C VAL A 31 0.94 -3.38 -12.78
N PRO A 32 0.39 -4.31 -11.98
CA PRO A 32 -1.04 -4.36 -11.72
C PRO A 32 -1.53 -3.09 -11.02
N ASP A 33 -2.70 -2.58 -11.44
CA ASP A 33 -3.32 -1.38 -10.85
C ASP A 33 -3.73 -1.57 -9.38
N GLU A 34 -4.05 -2.81 -9.01
CA GLU A 34 -4.38 -3.23 -7.65
C GLU A 34 -3.81 -4.62 -7.38
N ALA A 35 -2.84 -4.69 -6.46
CA ALA A 35 -2.21 -5.93 -6.03
C ALA A 35 -2.10 -5.95 -4.50
N GLY A 36 -2.63 -7.01 -3.91
CA GLY A 36 -2.66 -7.17 -2.45
C GLY A 36 -3.67 -8.19 -2.02
N LEU A 37 -3.99 -8.18 -0.72
CA LEU A 37 -5.03 -9.03 -0.18
C LEU A 37 -6.39 -8.62 -0.79
N PRO A 38 -7.24 -9.56 -1.24
CA PRO A 38 -8.59 -9.22 -1.66
C PRO A 38 -9.34 -8.46 -0.57
N LEU A 39 -9.99 -7.36 -0.95
CA LEU A 39 -10.67 -6.48 -0.01
C LEU A 39 -11.95 -7.14 0.55
N ASP A 40 -12.26 -6.89 1.83
CA ASP A 40 -13.53 -7.27 2.42
C ASP A 40 -14.63 -6.25 2.11
N PHE A 41 -14.23 -4.97 2.00
CA PHE A 41 -15.11 -3.85 1.72
C PHE A 41 -14.66 -3.11 0.46
N ALA A 42 -15.62 -2.51 -0.25
CA ALA A 42 -15.32 -1.66 -1.39
C ALA A 42 -14.45 -0.47 -0.96
N ARG A 43 -13.43 -0.17 -1.77
CA ARG A 43 -12.51 0.93 -1.49
C ARG A 43 -13.26 2.27 -1.46
N PRO A 44 -13.19 3.05 -0.36
CA PRO A 44 -13.80 4.37 -0.31
C PRO A 44 -13.02 5.36 -1.19
N ARG A 45 -13.72 6.38 -1.72
CA ARG A 45 -13.12 7.46 -2.52
C ARG A 45 -12.07 8.25 -1.72
N LEU A 46 -12.36 8.53 -0.44
CA LEU A 46 -11.43 9.16 0.49
C LEU A 46 -11.04 8.18 1.61
N PRO A 47 -9.73 7.96 1.87
CA PRO A 47 -9.27 7.21 3.02
C PRO A 47 -9.62 7.88 4.35
N SER A 48 -10.09 7.13 5.36
CA SER A 48 -10.29 7.68 6.70
C SER A 48 -8.97 7.93 7.46
N GLY A 49 -7.88 7.31 7.01
CA GLY A 49 -6.57 7.31 7.69
C GLY A 49 -6.49 6.39 8.92
N LYS A 50 -7.61 5.80 9.35
CA LYS A 50 -7.63 4.91 10.52
C LYS A 50 -6.83 3.63 10.26
N GLY A 51 -6.14 3.17 11.29
CA GLY A 51 -5.48 1.88 11.35
C GLY A 51 -6.01 1.01 12.49
N ASP A 52 -5.84 -0.28 12.33
CA ASP A 52 -5.85 -1.26 13.41
C ASP A 52 -4.73 -2.27 13.14
N ALA A 53 -4.35 -3.08 14.13
CA ALA A 53 -3.27 -4.04 13.98
C ALA A 53 -3.57 -5.41 14.60
N VAL A 54 -3.04 -6.44 13.93
CA VAL A 54 -3.00 -7.81 14.46
C VAL A 54 -1.54 -8.18 14.71
N GLU A 55 -1.23 -8.56 15.94
CA GLU A 55 0.08 -9.08 16.32
C GLU A 55 0.23 -10.54 15.88
N PHE A 56 1.43 -10.91 15.44
CA PHE A 56 1.83 -12.29 15.18
C PHE A 56 3.26 -12.53 15.65
N SER A 57 3.66 -13.79 15.77
CA SER A 57 5.02 -14.15 16.14
C SER A 57 5.54 -15.31 15.30
N ILE A 58 6.87 -15.35 15.13
CA ILE A 58 7.62 -16.46 14.57
C ILE A 58 8.59 -16.89 15.66
N ASP A 59 8.55 -18.17 16.03
CA ASP A 59 9.40 -18.68 17.10
C ASP A 59 10.88 -18.71 16.71
N GLY A 60 11.76 -18.78 17.72
CA GLY A 60 13.22 -18.78 17.51
C GLY A 60 13.72 -20.01 16.74
N GLN A 61 13.10 -21.18 16.89
CA GLN A 61 13.51 -22.39 16.17
C GLN A 61 13.25 -22.24 14.67
N THR A 62 12.11 -21.66 14.31
CA THR A 62 11.77 -21.33 12.93
C THR A 62 12.75 -20.29 12.38
N ARG A 63 13.03 -19.20 13.12
CA ARG A 63 14.02 -18.20 12.69
C ARG A 63 15.41 -18.80 12.47
N ASP A 64 15.89 -19.68 13.35
CA ASP A 64 17.20 -20.32 13.20
C ASP A 64 17.33 -21.12 11.89
N LYS A 65 16.26 -21.86 11.52
CA LYS A 65 16.19 -22.58 10.24
C LYS A 65 16.20 -21.61 9.06
N LEU A 66 15.42 -20.53 9.12
CA LEU A 66 15.40 -19.50 8.08
C LEU A 66 16.76 -18.82 7.93
N ALA A 67 17.44 -18.52 9.04
CA ALA A 67 18.78 -17.95 9.03
C ALA A 67 19.81 -18.91 8.41
N ALA A 68 19.67 -20.22 8.65
CA ALA A 68 20.49 -21.23 7.98
C ALA A 68 20.24 -21.27 6.47
N LEU A 69 18.97 -21.25 6.05
CA LEU A 69 18.59 -21.18 4.63
C LEU A 69 19.10 -19.90 3.96
N CYS A 70 19.03 -18.75 4.66
CA CYS A 70 19.56 -17.48 4.17
C CYS A 70 21.06 -17.55 3.91
N ARG A 71 21.83 -18.15 4.84
CA ARG A 71 23.27 -18.37 4.67
C ARG A 71 23.59 -19.32 3.52
N GLU A 72 22.81 -20.38 3.34
CA GLU A 72 22.97 -21.35 2.26
C GLU A 72 22.77 -20.70 0.88
N LEU A 73 21.73 -19.87 0.74
CA LEU A 73 21.36 -19.23 -0.52
C LEU A 73 22.07 -17.89 -0.77
N GLY A 74 22.79 -17.36 0.22
CA GLY A 74 23.44 -16.04 0.12
C GLY A 74 22.43 -14.89 0.00
N ILE A 75 21.35 -14.97 0.77
CA ILE A 75 20.29 -13.95 0.86
C ILE A 75 20.18 -13.39 2.28
N THR A 76 19.46 -12.28 2.44
CA THR A 76 19.18 -11.70 3.76
C THR A 76 17.84 -12.18 4.31
N GLU A 77 17.65 -12.09 5.63
CA GLU A 77 16.35 -12.40 6.26
C GLU A 77 15.24 -11.47 5.74
N PHE A 78 15.56 -10.21 5.41
CA PHE A 78 14.63 -9.31 4.72
C PHE A 78 14.13 -9.89 3.40
N MET A 79 15.03 -10.36 2.53
CA MET A 79 14.66 -10.96 1.24
C MET A 79 13.77 -12.19 1.42
N LEU A 80 14.03 -13.01 2.45
CA LEU A 80 13.20 -14.16 2.76
C LEU A 80 11.81 -13.75 3.25
N LEU A 81 11.73 -12.83 4.21
CA LEU A 81 10.46 -12.41 4.80
C LEU A 81 9.57 -11.70 3.79
N GLN A 82 10.11 -10.82 2.94
CA GLN A 82 9.32 -10.20 1.88
C GLN A 82 8.85 -11.20 0.82
N ALA A 83 9.65 -12.23 0.49
CA ALA A 83 9.19 -13.33 -0.36
C ALA A 83 8.05 -14.12 0.30
N ALA A 84 8.11 -14.35 1.61
CA ALA A 84 7.02 -15.00 2.35
C ALA A 84 5.72 -14.17 2.30
N VAL A 85 5.82 -12.84 2.36
CA VAL A 85 4.68 -11.94 2.14
C VAL A 85 4.13 -12.08 0.71
N ALA A 86 4.99 -12.06 -0.31
CA ALA A 86 4.53 -12.23 -1.69
C ALA A 86 3.83 -13.58 -1.91
N VAL A 87 4.38 -14.67 -1.36
CA VAL A 87 3.80 -16.02 -1.45
C VAL A 87 2.44 -16.10 -0.76
N VAL A 88 2.29 -15.52 0.44
CA VAL A 88 0.99 -15.56 1.13
C VAL A 88 -0.08 -14.75 0.38
N LEU A 89 0.29 -13.61 -0.22
CA LEU A 89 -0.64 -12.82 -1.02
C LEU A 89 -1.04 -13.54 -2.31
N HIS A 90 -0.08 -14.18 -3.00
CA HIS A 90 -0.37 -15.03 -4.15
C HIS A 90 -1.36 -16.14 -3.79
N LYS A 91 -1.12 -16.85 -2.69
CA LYS A 91 -2.02 -17.89 -2.17
C LYS A 91 -3.36 -17.35 -1.70
N ALA A 92 -3.43 -16.08 -1.31
CA ALA A 92 -4.67 -15.39 -1.00
C ALA A 92 -5.44 -14.90 -2.24
N GLY A 93 -4.92 -15.13 -3.46
CA GLY A 93 -5.60 -14.82 -4.71
C GLY A 93 -5.19 -13.49 -5.35
N ALA A 94 -4.08 -12.89 -4.91
CA ALA A 94 -3.55 -11.62 -5.46
C ALA A 94 -2.93 -11.75 -6.87
N GLY A 95 -2.88 -12.94 -7.44
CA GLY A 95 -2.23 -13.20 -8.73
C GLY A 95 -0.77 -13.63 -8.59
N THR A 96 -0.03 -13.68 -9.70
CA THR A 96 1.39 -14.11 -9.73
C THR A 96 2.39 -12.96 -9.73
N ASP A 97 1.95 -11.74 -10.03
CA ASP A 97 2.78 -10.53 -10.09
C ASP A 97 2.46 -9.64 -8.89
N ILE A 98 3.34 -9.63 -7.89
CA ILE A 98 3.07 -9.03 -6.56
C ILE A 98 4.05 -7.89 -6.28
N PRO A 99 3.69 -6.62 -6.57
CA PRO A 99 4.46 -5.45 -6.15
C PRO A 99 4.30 -5.18 -4.65
N LEU A 100 5.43 -5.09 -3.95
CA LEU A 100 5.50 -4.72 -2.55
C LEU A 100 6.32 -3.43 -2.40
N GLY A 101 5.89 -2.54 -1.50
CA GLY A 101 6.69 -1.39 -1.08
C GLY A 101 7.61 -1.76 0.07
N THR A 102 8.83 -1.22 0.07
CA THR A 102 9.68 -1.18 1.27
C THR A 102 10.25 0.23 1.41
N PRO A 103 10.25 0.83 2.60
CA PRO A 103 11.04 2.03 2.79
C PRO A 103 12.53 1.67 2.78
N VAL A 104 13.33 2.62 2.34
CA VAL A 104 14.78 2.64 2.52
C VAL A 104 15.13 3.96 3.20
N ALA A 105 16.17 3.94 4.04
CA ALA A 105 16.53 5.12 4.83
C ALA A 105 16.88 6.36 3.97
N GLY A 106 17.26 6.15 2.71
CA GLY A 106 17.68 7.20 1.77
C GLY A 106 18.90 8.00 2.25
N ARG A 107 19.69 7.40 3.16
CA ARG A 107 20.94 7.94 3.70
C ARG A 107 22.12 7.24 3.04
N SER A 108 22.28 7.44 1.74
CA SER A 108 23.36 6.82 0.95
C SER A 108 24.74 7.37 1.33
N GLU A 109 24.79 8.59 1.88
CA GLU A 109 26.01 9.31 2.25
C GLU A 109 26.20 9.37 3.77
N ALA A 110 27.43 9.15 4.25
CA ALA A 110 27.77 9.15 5.67
C ALA A 110 27.45 10.49 6.37
N GLU A 111 27.47 11.59 5.62
CA GLU A 111 27.16 12.93 6.10
C GLU A 111 25.69 13.09 6.51
N LEU A 112 24.81 12.22 6.03
CA LEU A 112 23.37 12.23 6.32
C LEU A 112 23.00 11.35 7.53
N GLU A 113 23.95 10.55 8.05
CA GLU A 113 23.67 9.60 9.14
C GLU A 113 23.20 10.28 10.43
N GLN A 114 23.74 11.46 10.76
CA GLN A 114 23.44 12.16 12.02
C GLN A 114 22.41 13.27 11.86
N LEU A 115 21.88 13.49 10.65
CA LEU A 115 20.91 14.55 10.39
C LEU A 115 19.50 14.12 10.78
N VAL A 116 18.79 15.04 11.44
CA VAL A 116 17.36 14.95 11.68
C VAL A 116 16.64 15.57 10.48
N GLY A 117 15.86 14.77 9.75
CA GLY A 117 15.15 15.19 8.55
C GLY A 117 14.43 14.02 7.86
N PHE A 118 13.57 14.33 6.89
CA PHE A 118 12.84 13.33 6.12
C PHE A 118 13.67 12.89 4.90
N PHE A 119 14.26 11.71 4.99
CA PHE A 119 15.12 11.13 3.95
C PHE A 119 14.58 9.78 3.43
N VAL A 120 13.47 9.29 3.99
CA VAL A 120 12.93 7.98 3.64
C VAL A 120 12.49 7.99 2.19
N ASN A 121 13.02 7.05 1.41
CA ASN A 121 12.56 6.76 0.05
C ASN A 121 11.80 5.42 0.04
N PHE A 122 11.02 5.16 -0.99
CA PHE A 122 10.38 3.86 -1.20
C PHE A 122 10.95 3.16 -2.42
N VAL A 123 11.18 1.85 -2.26
CA VAL A 123 11.58 0.95 -3.35
C VAL A 123 10.46 -0.05 -3.60
N VAL A 124 10.14 -0.26 -4.87
CA VAL A 124 9.11 -1.23 -5.29
C VAL A 124 9.79 -2.57 -5.60
N LEU A 125 9.34 -3.62 -4.93
CA LEU A 125 9.81 -5.00 -5.07
C LEU A 125 8.73 -5.80 -5.81
N ARG A 126 8.86 -5.92 -7.13
CA ARG A 126 7.91 -6.62 -8.00
C ARG A 126 8.25 -8.11 -8.06
N ASN A 127 7.51 -8.92 -7.31
CA ASN A 127 7.75 -10.35 -7.18
C ASN A 127 7.00 -11.14 -8.25
N ASP A 128 7.72 -11.95 -9.03
CA ASP A 128 7.15 -12.86 -10.04
C ASP A 128 7.12 -14.31 -9.54
N LEU A 129 5.90 -14.78 -9.27
CA LEU A 129 5.57 -16.12 -8.81
C LEU A 129 5.01 -17.01 -9.94
N SER A 130 5.11 -16.58 -11.19
CA SER A 130 4.63 -17.34 -12.35
C SER A 130 5.41 -18.65 -12.55
N GLY A 131 4.72 -19.64 -13.12
CA GLY A 131 5.30 -20.94 -13.49
C GLY A 131 5.43 -21.95 -12.34
N ASN A 132 4.78 -21.71 -11.20
CA ASN A 132 4.79 -22.61 -10.03
C ASN A 132 6.23 -23.00 -9.59
N PRO A 133 7.08 -22.01 -9.27
CA PRO A 133 8.45 -22.26 -8.81
C PRO A 133 8.48 -23.01 -7.48
N THR A 134 9.62 -23.62 -7.13
CA THR A 134 9.84 -24.05 -5.74
C THR A 134 10.02 -22.85 -4.81
N LEU A 135 9.82 -23.01 -3.51
CA LEU A 135 10.10 -21.94 -2.54
C LEU A 135 11.56 -21.46 -2.64
N ARG A 136 12.49 -22.36 -2.89
CA ARG A 136 13.90 -22.02 -3.16
C ARG A 136 14.07 -21.17 -4.43
N ASP A 137 13.39 -21.52 -5.51
CA ASP A 137 13.42 -20.74 -6.75
C ASP A 137 12.82 -19.33 -6.54
N VAL A 138 11.76 -19.22 -5.74
CA VAL A 138 11.19 -17.91 -5.35
C VAL A 138 12.24 -17.06 -4.65
N LEU A 139 13.01 -17.62 -3.71
CA LEU A 139 14.08 -16.89 -3.02
C LEU A 139 15.21 -16.49 -3.97
N ALA A 140 15.57 -17.33 -4.94
CA ALA A 140 16.56 -16.99 -5.95
C ALA A 140 16.10 -15.80 -6.82
N ARG A 141 14.86 -15.83 -7.32
CA ARG A 141 14.26 -14.70 -8.06
C ARG A 141 14.20 -13.44 -7.21
N THR A 142 13.81 -13.58 -5.94
CA THR A 142 13.72 -12.47 -4.99
C THR A 142 15.07 -11.81 -4.76
N ARG A 143 16.15 -12.59 -4.66
CA ARG A 143 17.51 -12.08 -4.52
C ARG A 143 17.90 -11.19 -5.70
N ASP A 144 17.73 -11.68 -6.92
CA ASP A 144 18.13 -10.97 -8.14
C ASP A 144 17.31 -9.68 -8.32
N MET A 145 16.01 -9.75 -8.04
CA MET A 145 15.09 -8.61 -8.06
C MET A 145 15.46 -7.56 -7.00
N ALA A 146 15.68 -7.97 -5.74
CA ALA A 146 16.00 -7.04 -4.65
C ALA A 146 17.37 -6.37 -4.84
N LEU A 147 18.40 -7.10 -5.28
CA LEU A 147 19.72 -6.51 -5.55
C LEU A 147 19.67 -5.49 -6.69
N SER A 148 18.89 -5.79 -7.73
CA SER A 148 18.67 -4.87 -8.85
C SER A 148 17.90 -3.63 -8.40
N ALA A 149 16.85 -3.79 -7.59
CA ALA A 149 16.09 -2.69 -7.01
C ALA A 149 16.97 -1.77 -6.13
N TYR A 150 17.80 -2.33 -5.25
CA TYR A 150 18.68 -1.55 -4.38
C TYR A 150 19.82 -0.83 -5.11
N SER A 151 20.27 -1.37 -6.24
CA SER A 151 21.27 -0.70 -7.08
C SER A 151 20.69 0.52 -7.82
N ASN A 152 19.37 0.70 -7.79
CA ASN A 152 18.64 1.80 -8.42
C ASN A 152 17.77 2.59 -7.40
N GLN A 153 18.15 2.61 -6.12
CA GLN A 153 17.34 3.20 -5.04
C GLN A 153 17.49 4.72 -4.87
N ASP A 154 18.42 5.37 -5.59
CA ASP A 154 18.72 6.79 -5.42
C ASP A 154 17.66 7.69 -6.09
N LEU A 155 16.93 7.15 -7.06
CA LEU A 155 15.80 7.84 -7.68
C LEU A 155 14.64 7.93 -6.67
N PRO A 156 14.14 9.13 -6.35
CA PRO A 156 12.98 9.30 -5.46
C PRO A 156 11.75 8.59 -5.98
N PHE A 157 10.95 8.04 -5.08
CA PHE A 157 9.74 7.31 -5.41
C PHE A 157 8.78 8.14 -6.28
N GLU A 158 8.65 9.44 -6.02
CA GLU A 158 7.80 10.34 -6.80
C GLU A 158 8.26 10.43 -8.27
N GLN A 159 9.57 10.40 -8.51
CA GLN A 159 10.15 10.39 -9.85
C GLN A 159 9.95 9.03 -10.54
N VAL A 160 9.96 7.93 -9.78
CA VAL A 160 9.60 6.60 -10.28
C VAL A 160 8.13 6.59 -10.73
N VAL A 161 7.22 7.12 -9.89
CA VAL A 161 5.78 7.24 -10.22
C VAL A 161 5.58 8.11 -11.46
N GLU A 162 6.28 9.23 -11.57
CA GLU A 162 6.22 10.10 -12.74
C GLU A 162 6.68 9.40 -14.03
N ALA A 163 7.78 8.64 -13.96
CA ALA A 163 8.33 7.92 -15.11
C ALA A 163 7.44 6.75 -15.58
N VAL A 164 6.85 6.01 -14.64
CA VAL A 164 5.94 4.89 -14.94
C VAL A 164 4.55 5.39 -15.36
N ASN A 165 4.14 6.55 -14.86
CA ASN A 165 2.86 7.20 -15.11
C ASN A 165 1.63 6.26 -14.95
N PRO A 166 1.46 5.59 -13.79
CA PRO A 166 0.32 4.73 -13.54
C PRO A 166 -0.98 5.54 -13.33
N PRO A 167 -2.17 4.90 -13.44
CA PRO A 167 -3.45 5.55 -13.13
C PRO A 167 -3.44 6.15 -11.72
N ARG A 168 -3.67 7.46 -11.62
CA ARG A 168 -3.63 8.18 -10.34
C ARG A 168 -4.98 8.14 -9.65
N THR A 169 -4.96 7.89 -8.35
CA THR A 169 -6.14 8.00 -7.49
C THR A 169 -5.71 8.43 -6.08
N LEU A 170 -6.58 9.13 -5.37
CA LEU A 170 -6.35 9.54 -3.98
C LEU A 170 -6.62 8.40 -2.98
N ALA A 171 -7.26 7.31 -3.43
CA ALA A 171 -7.72 6.24 -2.55
C ALA A 171 -6.68 5.14 -2.28
N ARG A 172 -5.60 5.08 -3.06
CA ARG A 172 -4.54 4.05 -2.97
C ARG A 172 -3.19 4.59 -3.44
N ASN A 173 -2.12 3.92 -3.03
CA ASN A 173 -0.79 4.19 -3.55
C ASN A 173 -0.67 3.66 -5.00
N PRO A 174 -0.02 4.41 -5.91
CA PRO A 174 -0.02 4.14 -7.35
C PRO A 174 0.71 2.87 -7.79
N LEU A 175 1.67 2.34 -7.02
CA LEU A 175 2.55 1.25 -7.47
C LEU A 175 2.51 0.00 -6.59
N PHE A 176 2.06 0.12 -5.34
CA PHE A 176 1.90 -1.00 -4.42
C PHE A 176 0.86 -0.67 -3.35
N GLN A 177 0.18 -1.67 -2.81
CA GLN A 177 -0.78 -1.49 -1.71
C GLN A 177 -0.30 -2.12 -0.39
N VAL A 178 0.68 -3.03 -0.48
CA VAL A 178 1.26 -3.72 0.66
C VAL A 178 2.68 -3.25 0.91
N VAL A 179 2.99 -2.91 2.16
CA VAL A 179 4.34 -2.49 2.57
C VAL A 179 4.94 -3.51 3.52
N VAL A 180 6.22 -3.82 3.35
CA VAL A 180 6.97 -4.73 4.23
C VAL A 180 8.12 -3.99 4.88
N HIS A 181 8.23 -4.12 6.20
CA HIS A 181 9.32 -3.57 7.00
C HIS A 181 9.93 -4.67 7.86
N VAL A 182 11.26 -4.75 7.88
CA VAL A 182 12.00 -5.61 8.80
C VAL A 182 13.02 -4.76 9.53
N ARG A 183 12.99 -4.79 10.87
CA ARG A 183 13.94 -4.04 11.71
C ARG A 183 14.24 -4.81 12.99
N GLU A 184 15.32 -4.43 13.66
CA GLU A 184 15.64 -4.95 14.99
C GLU A 184 14.67 -4.36 16.03
N GLN A 185 14.29 -5.16 17.01
CA GLN A 185 13.51 -4.69 18.14
C GLN A 185 14.38 -3.79 19.03
N LEU A 186 13.92 -2.56 19.25
CA LEU A 186 14.61 -1.66 20.18
C LEU A 186 14.38 -2.12 21.63
N PRO A 187 15.36 -1.90 22.53
CA PRO A 187 15.20 -2.19 23.95
C PRO A 187 13.97 -1.46 24.50
N GLN A 188 13.07 -2.21 25.14
CA GLN A 188 11.86 -1.63 25.75
C GLN A 188 12.21 -0.65 26.87
N ARG A 189 13.35 -0.87 27.53
CA ARG A 189 13.93 -0.02 28.55
C ARG A 189 15.40 0.22 28.25
N GLN A 190 15.81 1.48 28.30
CA GLN A 190 17.18 1.88 28.12
C GLN A 190 17.55 2.93 29.17
N MET A 191 18.65 2.71 29.88
CA MET A 191 19.24 3.74 30.74
C MET A 191 19.90 4.78 29.86
N ILE A 192 19.50 6.04 30.04
CA ILE A 192 20.16 7.19 29.42
C ILE A 192 21.37 7.58 30.27
N ASP A 193 21.18 7.63 31.59
CA ASP A 193 22.22 7.87 32.60
C ASP A 193 21.91 7.10 33.90
N ALA A 194 22.60 7.43 35.00
CA ALA A 194 22.45 6.72 36.27
C ALA A 194 21.06 6.88 36.93
N ASP A 195 20.32 7.93 36.60
CA ASP A 195 19.06 8.30 37.26
C ASP A 195 17.88 8.39 36.27
N THR A 196 18.12 8.28 34.96
CA THR A 196 17.12 8.50 33.89
C THR A 196 16.90 7.25 33.04
N GLU A 197 15.66 6.76 33.03
CA GLU A 197 15.19 5.64 32.21
C GLU A 197 14.33 6.10 31.04
N PHE A 198 14.67 5.63 29.85
CA PHE A 198 13.78 5.61 28.70
C PHE A 198 12.96 4.32 28.73
N THR A 199 11.64 4.42 28.74
CA THR A 199 10.74 3.29 28.49
C THR A 199 9.98 3.54 27.20
N ALA A 200 10.18 2.69 26.21
CA ALA A 200 9.38 2.71 25.00
C ALA A 200 7.96 2.25 25.32
N LEU A 201 6.96 3.08 25.00
CA LEU A 201 5.56 2.66 25.04
C LEU A 201 5.25 1.77 23.84
N GLU A 202 4.30 0.87 24.01
CA GLU A 202 3.80 0.08 22.88
C GLU A 202 3.25 1.01 21.80
N PRO A 203 3.60 0.78 20.53
CA PRO A 203 3.10 1.60 19.43
C PRO A 203 1.58 1.49 19.35
N THR A 204 0.91 2.64 19.23
CA THR A 204 -0.49 2.67 18.79
C THR A 204 -0.49 2.56 17.28
N PHE A 205 -1.28 1.62 16.75
CA PHE A 205 -1.45 1.42 15.30
C PHE A 205 -2.79 2.01 14.83
N ASP A 206 -3.14 3.17 15.38
CA ASP A 206 -4.38 3.90 15.10
C ASP A 206 -4.38 4.59 13.73
N ILE A 207 -3.24 4.61 13.03
CA ILE A 207 -3.07 5.15 11.68
C ILE A 207 -2.46 4.09 10.76
N ALA A 208 -3.05 3.90 9.58
CA ALA A 208 -2.52 3.03 8.54
C ALA A 208 -2.06 3.86 7.33
N GLN A 209 -0.77 3.76 6.99
CA GLN A 209 -0.14 4.53 5.89
C GLN A 209 -0.29 3.86 4.52
N ALA A 210 -0.56 2.56 4.51
CA ALA A 210 -0.85 1.77 3.33
C ALA A 210 -2.12 0.96 3.58
N ASP A 211 -2.60 0.23 2.58
CA ASP A 211 -3.76 -0.65 2.78
C ASP A 211 -3.43 -1.76 3.77
N LEU A 212 -2.22 -2.31 3.67
CA LEU A 212 -1.67 -3.29 4.58
C LEU A 212 -0.15 -3.07 4.76
N SER A 213 0.32 -3.01 5.99
CA SER A 213 1.74 -2.98 6.33
C SER A 213 2.11 -4.16 7.21
N LEU A 214 3.18 -4.87 6.85
CA LEU A 214 3.73 -5.97 7.63
C LEU A 214 5.06 -5.52 8.25
N ASN A 215 5.05 -5.33 9.56
CA ASN A 215 6.23 -4.97 10.31
C ASN A 215 6.76 -6.20 11.04
N PHE A 216 8.01 -6.57 10.77
CA PHE A 216 8.74 -7.61 11.47
C PHE A 216 9.78 -6.97 12.38
N LEU A 217 9.76 -7.34 13.65
CA LEU A 217 10.69 -6.93 14.68
C LEU A 217 11.51 -8.15 15.10
N ALA A 218 12.79 -8.17 14.73
CA ALA A 218 13.71 -9.20 15.15
C ALA A 218 13.98 -9.07 16.65
N GLY A 219 13.75 -10.13 17.41
CA GLY A 219 14.15 -10.18 18.82
C GLY A 219 15.69 -10.18 18.94
N ASP A 220 16.19 -9.49 19.96
CA ASP A 220 17.63 -9.28 20.21
C ASP A 220 18.29 -10.47 20.95
N GLY A 221 17.52 -11.51 21.28
CA GLY A 221 18.00 -12.70 22.00
C GLY A 221 18.46 -12.43 23.44
N SER A 222 18.19 -11.24 23.99
CA SER A 222 18.63 -10.84 25.33
C SER A 222 17.71 -11.33 26.47
N GLY A 223 16.50 -11.80 26.14
CA GLY A 223 15.55 -12.44 27.05
C GLY A 223 15.35 -13.94 26.77
N GLU A 224 15.06 -14.73 27.82
CA GLU A 224 14.78 -16.17 27.71
C GLU A 224 13.63 -16.42 26.72
N GLY A 225 13.95 -16.86 25.50
CA GLY A 225 12.98 -17.23 24.47
C GLY A 225 12.68 -16.18 23.39
N GLN A 226 13.35 -15.02 23.39
CA GLN A 226 13.12 -13.91 22.42
C GLN A 226 14.12 -13.85 21.26
N CYS A 227 14.51 -15.00 20.72
CA CYS A 227 15.28 -15.05 19.47
C CYS A 227 14.38 -15.01 18.22
N GLY A 228 13.06 -15.03 18.36
CA GLY A 228 12.10 -15.05 17.24
C GLY A 228 11.87 -13.70 16.58
N TYR A 229 10.79 -13.61 15.80
CA TYR A 229 10.22 -12.34 15.34
C TYR A 229 8.91 -12.06 16.05
N THR A 230 8.72 -10.81 16.47
CA THR A 230 7.39 -10.25 16.77
C THR A 230 6.98 -9.40 15.59
N GLY A 231 5.74 -9.50 15.13
CA GLY A 231 5.29 -8.73 13.99
C GLY A 231 3.89 -8.16 14.14
N PHE A 232 3.61 -7.12 13.36
CA PHE A 232 2.34 -6.42 13.33
C PHE A 232 1.84 -6.30 11.90
N LEU A 233 0.63 -6.79 11.65
CA LEU A 233 -0.13 -6.55 10.43
C LEU A 233 -1.01 -5.33 10.68
N ILE A 234 -0.58 -4.17 10.19
CA ILE A 234 -1.30 -2.90 10.32
C ILE A 234 -2.17 -2.74 9.08
N TYR A 235 -3.46 -2.52 9.25
CA TYR A 235 -4.40 -2.52 8.14
C TYR A 235 -5.42 -1.40 8.26
N ARG A 236 -6.02 -1.03 7.12
CA ARG A 236 -7.15 -0.09 7.08
C ARG A 236 -8.45 -0.84 7.39
N PRO A 237 -9.18 -0.49 8.47
CA PRO A 237 -10.46 -1.11 8.80
C PRO A 237 -11.57 -0.77 7.80
N ASP A 238 -11.39 0.27 6.99
CA ASP A 238 -12.28 0.59 5.86
C ASP A 238 -12.22 -0.44 4.72
N LEU A 239 -11.15 -1.26 4.68
CA LEU A 239 -10.87 -2.21 3.59
C LEU A 239 -10.94 -3.66 4.05
N TYR A 240 -10.51 -3.92 5.29
CA TYR A 240 -10.40 -5.26 5.83
C TYR A 240 -11.08 -5.40 7.18
N THR A 241 -11.66 -6.56 7.42
CA THR A 241 -12.08 -7.00 8.73
C THR A 241 -10.88 -7.52 9.52
N ARG A 242 -10.91 -7.33 10.84
CA ARG A 242 -9.92 -7.92 11.75
C ARG A 242 -9.74 -9.43 11.53
N ARG A 243 -10.85 -10.14 11.30
CA ARG A 243 -10.86 -11.59 11.05
C ARG A 243 -10.08 -11.98 9.79
N SER A 244 -10.22 -11.23 8.69
CA SER A 244 -9.43 -11.49 7.47
C SER A 244 -7.93 -11.31 7.70
N ILE A 245 -7.54 -10.32 8.52
CA ILE A 245 -6.14 -10.07 8.84
C ILE A 245 -5.57 -11.11 9.83
N GLU A 246 -6.35 -11.54 10.82
CA GLU A 246 -5.99 -12.67 11.69
C GLU A 246 -5.80 -13.96 10.89
N ARG A 247 -6.63 -14.19 9.87
CA ARG A 247 -6.47 -15.31 8.95
C ARG A 247 -5.21 -15.17 8.11
N LEU A 248 -4.91 -13.98 7.59
CA LEU A 248 -3.65 -13.70 6.89
C LEU A 248 -2.43 -13.96 7.78
N ALA A 249 -2.47 -13.60 9.06
CA ALA A 249 -1.40 -13.91 10.03
C ALA A 249 -1.16 -15.43 10.14
N GLY A 250 -2.25 -16.21 10.24
CA GLY A 250 -2.18 -17.67 10.27
C GLY A 250 -1.62 -18.28 8.98
N TRP A 251 -1.99 -17.72 7.82
CA TRP A 251 -1.43 -18.14 6.53
C TRP A 251 0.05 -17.78 6.40
N LEU A 252 0.44 -16.58 6.82
CA LEU A 252 1.83 -16.13 6.81
C LEU A 252 2.70 -17.07 7.68
N HIS A 253 2.25 -17.41 8.88
CA HIS A 253 2.95 -18.39 9.72
C HIS A 253 3.18 -19.71 8.99
N ARG A 254 2.17 -20.25 8.30
CA ARG A 254 2.30 -21.51 7.54
C ARG A 254 3.29 -21.40 6.38
N VAL A 255 3.27 -20.29 5.65
CA VAL A 255 4.22 -20.02 4.57
C VAL A 255 5.64 -19.92 5.11
N VAL A 256 5.84 -19.19 6.21
CA VAL A 256 7.15 -19.06 6.88
C VAL A 256 7.65 -20.43 7.37
N SER A 257 6.79 -21.24 7.98
CA SER A 257 7.14 -22.63 8.34
C SER A 257 7.49 -23.48 7.11
N ALA A 258 6.80 -23.31 5.98
CA ALA A 258 7.10 -24.04 4.76
C ALA A 258 8.47 -23.67 4.18
N PHE A 259 8.89 -22.40 4.24
CA PHE A 259 10.26 -22.00 3.91
C PHE A 259 11.30 -22.66 4.83
N ALA A 260 10.99 -22.78 6.13
CA ALA A 260 11.90 -23.37 7.11
C ALA A 260 12.03 -24.89 6.98
N ASP A 261 10.93 -25.60 6.65
CA ASP A 261 10.87 -27.07 6.71
C ASP A 261 10.93 -27.74 5.34
N THR A 262 10.39 -27.11 4.29
CA THR A 262 10.25 -27.73 2.96
C THR A 262 10.57 -26.73 1.82
N PRO A 263 11.78 -26.13 1.77
CA PRO A 263 12.12 -25.11 0.78
C PRO A 263 12.14 -25.62 -0.67
N ASP A 264 12.23 -26.94 -0.87
CA ASP A 264 12.29 -27.55 -2.20
C ASP A 264 10.91 -27.94 -2.76
N HIS A 265 9.83 -27.71 -2.01
CA HIS A 265 8.47 -27.95 -2.49
C HIS A 265 8.02 -26.86 -3.47
N ALA A 266 7.20 -27.26 -4.45
CA ALA A 266 6.59 -26.34 -5.39
C ALA A 266 5.60 -25.41 -4.67
N LEU A 267 5.45 -24.20 -5.19
CA LEU A 267 4.57 -23.18 -4.63
C LEU A 267 3.15 -23.71 -4.44
N ARG A 268 2.60 -24.48 -5.39
CA ARG A 268 1.27 -25.10 -5.28
C ARG A 268 1.10 -26.02 -4.07
N ASP A 269 2.16 -26.73 -3.67
CA ASP A 269 2.13 -27.71 -2.58
C ASP A 269 2.17 -27.05 -1.19
N VAL A 270 2.39 -25.73 -1.14
CA VAL A 270 2.33 -24.95 0.09
C VAL A 270 0.87 -24.76 0.51
N GLU A 271 0.50 -25.44 1.59
CA GLU A 271 -0.83 -25.42 2.17
C GLU A 271 -1.01 -24.27 3.18
N ILE A 272 -1.86 -23.30 2.84
CA ILE A 272 -2.23 -22.19 3.74
C ILE A 272 -3.48 -22.48 4.58
N SER A 273 -4.38 -23.36 4.11
CA SER A 273 -5.61 -23.69 4.83
C SER A 273 -5.31 -24.46 6.12
N SER A 274 -6.00 -24.13 7.19
CA SER A 274 -5.96 -24.92 8.41
C SER A 274 -6.73 -26.23 8.26
N PRO A 275 -6.38 -27.29 9.03
CA PRO A 275 -7.16 -28.53 9.06
C PRO A 275 -8.64 -28.29 9.43
N ASP A 276 -8.91 -27.29 10.25
CA ASP A 276 -10.28 -26.94 10.67
C ASP A 276 -11.06 -26.23 9.55
N GLU A 277 -10.41 -25.37 8.77
CA GLU A 277 -11.00 -24.78 7.58
C GLU A 277 -11.27 -25.85 6.52
N LYS A 278 -10.31 -26.74 6.26
CA LYS A 278 -10.51 -27.87 5.34
C LYS A 278 -11.69 -28.74 5.75
N ARG A 279 -11.80 -29.07 7.04
CA ARG A 279 -12.94 -29.85 7.56
C ARG A 279 -14.27 -29.13 7.38
N ARG A 280 -14.34 -27.82 7.58
CA ARG A 280 -15.56 -27.01 7.38
C ARG A 280 -15.94 -26.92 5.91
N ILE A 281 -15.00 -26.56 5.04
CA ILE A 281 -15.20 -26.46 3.59
C ILE A 281 -15.73 -27.80 3.05
N VAL A 282 -15.00 -28.89 3.26
CA VAL A 282 -15.32 -30.20 2.68
C VAL A 282 -16.50 -30.88 3.38
N GLY A 283 -16.57 -30.79 4.71
CA GLY A 283 -17.48 -31.60 5.53
C GLY A 283 -18.82 -30.94 5.87
N GLU A 284 -18.87 -29.60 5.91
CA GLU A 284 -20.04 -28.83 6.36
C GLU A 284 -20.65 -28.02 5.23
N TRP A 285 -19.84 -27.32 4.44
CA TRP A 285 -20.32 -26.35 3.44
C TRP A 285 -20.59 -26.99 2.07
N SER A 286 -19.80 -27.98 1.65
CA SER A 286 -20.00 -28.70 0.38
C SER A 286 -21.13 -29.75 0.38
N ARG A 287 -22.19 -29.61 1.19
CA ARG A 287 -23.31 -30.58 1.23
C ARG A 287 -24.40 -30.24 0.20
N GLY A 288 -24.37 -30.88 -0.97
CA GLY A 288 -25.37 -30.71 -2.04
C GLY A 288 -24.85 -31.18 -3.40
N ALA A 289 -25.35 -30.60 -4.51
CA ALA A 289 -24.57 -30.62 -5.76
C ALA A 289 -23.18 -30.10 -5.39
N GLN A 290 -22.14 -30.92 -5.54
CA GLN A 290 -20.85 -30.62 -4.93
C GLN A 290 -20.29 -29.34 -5.55
N VAL A 291 -20.36 -28.25 -4.80
CA VAL A 291 -19.80 -26.96 -5.19
C VAL A 291 -18.43 -26.87 -4.55
N HIS A 292 -17.42 -26.64 -5.39
CA HIS A 292 -16.04 -26.48 -4.99
C HIS A 292 -15.51 -25.16 -5.54
N VAL A 293 -14.73 -24.46 -4.74
CA VAL A 293 -13.95 -23.33 -5.20
C VAL A 293 -12.52 -23.82 -5.23
N LEU A 294 -11.97 -23.99 -6.42
CA LEU A 294 -10.68 -24.65 -6.63
C LEU A 294 -9.68 -23.67 -7.23
N ASP A 295 -8.40 -23.86 -6.94
CA ASP A 295 -7.33 -23.20 -7.69
C ASP A 295 -7.11 -23.86 -9.07
N SER A 296 -6.15 -23.36 -9.83
CA SER A 296 -5.78 -23.89 -11.16
C SER A 296 -5.30 -25.35 -11.14
N ASP A 297 -4.92 -25.88 -9.98
CA ASP A 297 -4.49 -27.27 -9.78
C ASP A 297 -5.62 -28.16 -9.23
N LEU A 298 -6.87 -27.67 -9.24
CA LEU A 298 -8.07 -28.37 -8.74
C LEU A 298 -8.04 -28.65 -7.21
N THR A 299 -7.38 -27.80 -6.43
CA THR A 299 -7.32 -27.92 -4.97
C THR A 299 -8.28 -26.93 -4.30
N PRO A 300 -9.04 -27.32 -3.25
CA PRO A 300 -9.91 -26.40 -2.54
C PRO A 300 -9.16 -25.19 -1.97
N VAL A 301 -9.60 -23.99 -2.34
CA VAL A 301 -9.05 -22.73 -1.82
C VAL A 301 -9.51 -22.47 -0.39
N ALA A 302 -8.73 -21.69 0.37
CA ALA A 302 -9.08 -21.30 1.73
C ALA A 302 -10.32 -20.37 1.78
N VAL A 303 -10.93 -20.26 2.96
CA VAL A 303 -12.05 -19.31 3.19
C VAL A 303 -11.57 -17.88 2.91
N GLY A 304 -12.38 -17.10 2.20
CA GLY A 304 -12.05 -15.74 1.77
C GLY A 304 -11.15 -15.63 0.54
N VAL A 305 -10.58 -16.72 0.04
CA VAL A 305 -9.73 -16.75 -1.16
C VAL A 305 -10.58 -17.01 -2.41
N TYR A 306 -10.32 -16.24 -3.47
CA TYR A 306 -10.98 -16.45 -4.76
C TYR A 306 -10.33 -17.57 -5.56
N GLY A 307 -11.12 -18.56 -5.98
CA GLY A 307 -10.75 -19.59 -6.95
C GLY A 307 -11.82 -19.75 -8.02
N ASP A 308 -11.62 -20.73 -8.90
CA ASP A 308 -12.56 -21.09 -9.95
C ASP A 308 -13.69 -21.96 -9.38
N LEU A 309 -14.93 -21.57 -9.67
CA LEU A 309 -16.12 -22.28 -9.23
C LEU A 309 -16.31 -23.55 -10.07
N HIS A 310 -16.25 -24.68 -9.39
CA HIS A 310 -16.45 -26.00 -9.96
C HIS A 310 -17.72 -26.66 -9.39
N LEU A 311 -18.48 -27.33 -10.26
CA LEU A 311 -19.62 -28.15 -9.91
C LEU A 311 -19.29 -29.62 -10.16
N GLY A 312 -19.75 -30.51 -9.28
CA GLY A 312 -19.48 -31.94 -9.39
C GLY A 312 -18.25 -32.36 -8.59
N GLY A 313 -17.68 -33.51 -8.93
CA GLY A 313 -16.85 -34.24 -7.98
C GLY A 313 -17.70 -35.03 -6.97
N GLY A 314 -17.16 -36.16 -6.55
CA GLY A 314 -17.74 -37.07 -5.56
C GLY A 314 -16.60 -37.79 -4.86
N PRO A 315 -16.84 -38.46 -3.71
CA PRO A 315 -15.78 -39.15 -2.96
C PRO A 315 -15.18 -40.37 -3.69
N PHE A 316 -15.57 -40.61 -4.96
CA PHE A 316 -15.16 -41.76 -5.74
C PHE A 316 -14.18 -41.36 -6.86
N PRO A 317 -13.16 -42.18 -7.14
CA PRO A 317 -12.27 -41.99 -8.28
C PRO A 317 -13.06 -41.99 -9.60
N GLY A 318 -12.85 -40.98 -10.45
CA GLY A 318 -13.51 -40.82 -11.75
C GLY A 318 -14.67 -39.82 -11.79
N SER A 319 -14.90 -39.07 -10.71
CA SER A 319 -15.89 -37.98 -10.68
C SER A 319 -15.34 -36.77 -11.45
N GLU A 320 -16.03 -36.33 -12.50
CA GLU A 320 -15.65 -35.13 -13.26
C GLU A 320 -16.05 -33.86 -12.49
N PHE A 321 -15.11 -32.92 -12.36
CA PHE A 321 -15.37 -31.55 -11.96
C PHE A 321 -15.67 -30.72 -13.21
N TYR A 322 -16.74 -29.94 -13.17
CA TYR A 322 -17.11 -29.01 -14.25
C TYR A 322 -16.79 -27.59 -13.80
N CYS A 323 -15.80 -26.95 -14.42
CA CYS A 323 -15.57 -25.53 -14.23
C CYS A 323 -16.77 -24.76 -14.80
N THR A 324 -17.36 -23.90 -13.97
CA THR A 324 -18.50 -23.06 -14.37
C THR A 324 -18.06 -21.87 -15.23
N GLY A 325 -16.77 -21.55 -15.21
CA GLY A 325 -16.22 -20.32 -15.76
C GLY A 325 -16.34 -19.13 -14.82
N ASP A 326 -17.07 -19.24 -13.71
CA ASP A 326 -17.18 -18.19 -12.70
C ASP A 326 -16.05 -18.32 -11.67
N ARG A 327 -15.64 -17.19 -11.08
CA ARG A 327 -14.80 -17.20 -9.87
C ARG A 327 -15.69 -17.13 -8.65
N ALA A 328 -15.29 -17.72 -7.54
CA ALA A 328 -16.02 -17.62 -6.30
C ALA A 328 -15.08 -17.64 -5.09
N ARG A 329 -15.60 -17.27 -3.92
CA ARG A 329 -14.95 -17.50 -2.63
C ARG A 329 -15.99 -17.91 -1.58
N TRP A 330 -15.54 -18.68 -0.59
CA TRP A 330 -16.36 -18.96 0.59
C TRP A 330 -16.25 -17.81 1.59
N GLY A 331 -17.40 -17.20 1.92
CA GLY A 331 -17.54 -16.25 3.00
C GLY A 331 -17.41 -16.90 4.37
N ASP A 332 -17.19 -16.07 5.37
CA ASP A 332 -16.96 -16.49 6.76
C ASP A 332 -18.17 -17.16 7.45
N ASP A 333 -19.35 -16.92 6.89
CA ASP A 333 -20.65 -17.47 7.28
C ASP A 333 -21.01 -18.75 6.51
N GLY A 334 -20.10 -19.23 5.64
CA GLY A 334 -20.31 -20.38 4.77
C GLY A 334 -21.19 -20.08 3.55
N ARG A 335 -21.47 -18.81 3.23
CA ARG A 335 -22.10 -18.43 1.96
C ARG A 335 -21.06 -18.36 0.85
N LEU A 336 -21.48 -18.70 -0.37
CA LEU A 336 -20.65 -18.62 -1.55
C LEU A 336 -20.86 -17.25 -2.21
N GLU A 337 -19.79 -16.48 -2.37
CA GLU A 337 -19.77 -15.24 -3.14
C GLU A 337 -19.26 -15.55 -4.54
N ILE A 338 -20.09 -15.36 -5.57
CA ILE A 338 -19.76 -15.66 -6.96
C ILE A 338 -19.46 -14.34 -7.68
N VAL A 339 -18.31 -14.29 -8.34
CA VAL A 339 -17.91 -13.24 -9.28
C VAL A 339 -18.00 -13.86 -10.67
N PRO A 340 -18.96 -13.43 -11.51
CA PRO A 340 -19.09 -13.93 -12.87
C PRO A 340 -17.75 -13.81 -13.60
N GLY A 341 -17.28 -14.90 -14.19
CA GLY A 341 -16.06 -14.86 -14.97
C GLY A 341 -16.29 -14.20 -16.32
N ASP A 342 -15.21 -13.85 -17.00
CA ASP A 342 -15.20 -13.07 -18.23
C ASP A 342 -15.79 -13.88 -19.40
N ARG A 343 -17.12 -14.00 -19.42
CA ARG A 343 -17.85 -14.20 -20.67
C ARG A 343 -17.66 -12.90 -21.43
N ALA A 344 -17.08 -12.99 -22.62
CA ALA A 344 -17.26 -11.95 -23.64
C ALA A 344 -18.77 -11.78 -23.86
N THR A 345 -19.39 -10.86 -23.12
CA THR A 345 -20.78 -10.49 -23.23
C THR A 345 -20.84 -9.10 -23.84
N ALA A 346 -21.44 -9.08 -25.02
CA ALA A 346 -21.93 -7.89 -25.67
C ALA A 346 -22.83 -7.07 -24.73
N ALA A 347 -22.65 -5.76 -24.87
CA ALA A 347 -23.46 -4.63 -24.45
C ALA A 347 -23.45 -4.25 -22.95
N PRO A 348 -23.07 -2.99 -22.65
CA PRO A 348 -23.01 -2.47 -21.29
C PRO A 348 -24.41 -2.31 -20.70
N SER A 349 -24.52 -2.59 -19.41
CA SER A 349 -25.58 -2.03 -18.58
C SER A 349 -25.54 -0.51 -18.71
N ALA A 350 -26.64 0.07 -19.18
CA ALA A 350 -26.82 1.50 -19.32
C ALA A 350 -26.45 2.22 -18.01
N GLU A 351 -25.43 3.07 -18.10
CA GLU A 351 -25.23 4.15 -17.15
C GLU A 351 -26.50 5.02 -17.15
N PRO A 352 -26.91 5.59 -16.00
CA PRO A 352 -27.95 6.60 -16.00
C PRO A 352 -27.49 7.73 -16.91
N VAL A 353 -28.19 7.96 -18.01
CA VAL A 353 -28.01 9.17 -18.80
C VAL A 353 -28.40 10.33 -17.89
N VAL A 354 -27.39 11.02 -17.34
CA VAL A 354 -27.60 12.32 -16.72
C VAL A 354 -28.09 13.21 -17.85
N GLU A 355 -29.37 13.58 -17.78
CA GLU A 355 -29.99 14.41 -18.79
C GLU A 355 -29.32 15.79 -18.71
N TRP A 356 -28.60 16.16 -19.77
CA TRP A 356 -27.89 17.43 -19.84
C TRP A 356 -28.85 18.59 -19.56
N GLU A 357 -28.57 19.35 -18.50
CA GLU A 357 -29.35 20.51 -18.11
C GLU A 357 -28.43 21.73 -18.06
N ALA A 358 -28.84 22.81 -18.72
CA ALA A 358 -28.04 24.02 -18.85
C ALA A 358 -27.86 24.77 -17.51
N PRO A 359 -26.72 25.45 -17.29
CA PRO A 359 -26.50 26.36 -16.16
C PRO A 359 -27.61 27.41 -15.99
N GLN A 360 -28.26 27.43 -14.82
CA GLN A 360 -29.43 28.23 -14.51
C GLN A 360 -29.11 29.52 -13.74
N THR A 361 -28.15 29.50 -12.82
CA THR A 361 -27.77 30.69 -12.02
C THR A 361 -26.66 31.50 -12.70
N ASP A 362 -26.47 32.76 -12.27
CA ASP A 362 -25.36 33.60 -12.77
C ASP A 362 -24.00 33.02 -12.37
N THR A 363 -23.90 32.46 -11.15
CA THR A 363 -22.72 31.77 -10.63
C THR A 363 -22.44 30.48 -11.40
N GLU A 364 -23.47 29.68 -11.69
CA GLU A 364 -23.35 28.46 -12.52
C GLU A 364 -22.84 28.81 -13.93
N ARG A 365 -23.39 29.85 -14.59
CA ARG A 365 -22.93 30.28 -15.92
C ARG A 365 -21.47 30.76 -15.93
N ALA A 366 -21.07 31.49 -14.89
CA ALA A 366 -19.70 31.98 -14.76
C ALA A 366 -18.71 30.81 -14.55
N LEU A 367 -19.07 29.83 -13.71
CA LEU A 367 -18.28 28.62 -13.54
C LEU A 367 -18.21 27.78 -14.82
N ALA A 368 -19.33 27.59 -15.52
CA ALA A 368 -19.36 26.84 -16.77
C ALA A 368 -18.39 27.44 -17.81
N THR A 369 -18.40 28.76 -17.97
CA THR A 369 -17.46 29.46 -18.87
C THR A 369 -16.00 29.21 -18.48
N LEU A 370 -15.68 29.27 -17.18
CA LEU A 370 -14.32 29.01 -16.69
C LEU A 370 -13.90 27.56 -16.91
N LEU A 371 -14.84 26.61 -16.84
CA LEU A 371 -14.58 25.18 -17.04
C LEU A 371 -14.42 24.83 -18.52
N GLU A 372 -15.25 25.38 -19.40
CA GLU A 372 -15.11 25.25 -20.86
C GLU A 372 -13.73 25.75 -21.30
N ASP A 373 -13.30 26.92 -20.80
CA ASP A 373 -11.99 27.51 -21.12
C ASP A 373 -10.81 26.69 -20.55
N LEU A 374 -11.00 26.04 -19.40
CA LEU A 374 -9.92 25.36 -18.67
C LEU A 374 -9.72 23.90 -19.09
N LEU A 375 -10.83 23.22 -19.38
CA LEU A 375 -10.87 21.78 -19.67
C LEU A 375 -11.00 21.50 -21.18
N GLU A 376 -11.12 22.55 -22.00
CA GLU A 376 -11.43 22.43 -23.44
C GLU A 376 -12.70 21.60 -23.70
N ALA A 377 -13.66 21.66 -22.77
CA ALA A 377 -14.93 20.95 -22.84
C ALA A 377 -15.98 21.75 -23.61
N GLU A 378 -16.82 21.09 -24.41
CA GLU A 378 -17.96 21.69 -25.11
C GLU A 378 -19.25 21.46 -24.31
N ASP A 379 -20.06 22.52 -24.14
CA ASP A 379 -21.40 22.50 -23.54
C ASP A 379 -21.45 21.97 -22.09
N VAL A 380 -20.76 22.63 -21.14
CA VAL A 380 -20.74 22.21 -19.72
C VAL A 380 -22.13 22.42 -19.06
N GLY A 381 -22.74 21.31 -18.65
CA GLY A 381 -24.02 21.24 -17.94
C GLY A 381 -23.90 21.48 -16.44
N ARG A 382 -25.02 21.77 -15.80
CA ARG A 382 -25.07 22.07 -14.35
C ARG A 382 -24.77 20.86 -13.45
N HIS A 383 -24.98 19.65 -13.98
CA HIS A 383 -24.72 18.38 -13.30
C HIS A 383 -23.37 17.78 -13.69
N ASP A 384 -22.58 18.50 -14.48
CA ASP A 384 -21.27 18.01 -14.86
C ASP A 384 -20.29 18.13 -13.69
N ASP A 385 -19.59 17.03 -13.44
CA ASP A 385 -18.55 16.93 -12.43
C ASP A 385 -17.21 17.40 -13.02
N PHE A 386 -16.57 18.33 -12.31
CA PHE A 386 -15.28 18.92 -12.68
C PHE A 386 -14.20 17.87 -13.00
N PHE A 387 -14.15 16.77 -12.26
CA PHE A 387 -13.16 15.71 -12.42
C PHE A 387 -13.55 14.72 -13.53
N GLU A 388 -14.84 14.49 -13.74
CA GLU A 388 -15.32 13.67 -14.88
C GLU A 388 -15.07 14.37 -16.23
N LEU A 389 -15.09 15.70 -16.25
CA LEU A 389 -14.69 16.52 -17.40
C LEU A 389 -13.16 16.57 -17.64
N GLY A 390 -12.37 15.82 -16.86
CA GLY A 390 -10.91 15.74 -17.01
C GLY A 390 -10.13 16.73 -16.14
N GLY A 391 -10.77 17.37 -15.15
CA GLY A 391 -10.10 18.20 -14.16
C GLY A 391 -9.18 17.40 -13.23
N ASP A 392 -8.11 18.06 -12.75
CA ASP A 392 -7.18 17.52 -11.75
C ASP A 392 -6.86 18.57 -10.67
N SER A 393 -6.02 18.23 -9.69
CA SER A 393 -5.65 19.13 -8.60
C SER A 393 -4.92 20.41 -9.06
N VAL A 394 -4.22 20.36 -10.20
CA VAL A 394 -3.56 21.54 -10.78
C VAL A 394 -4.61 22.43 -11.43
N LEU A 395 -5.55 21.85 -12.15
CA LEU A 395 -6.68 22.55 -12.76
C LEU A 395 -7.63 23.11 -11.71
N ALA A 396 -7.86 22.44 -10.58
CA ALA A 396 -8.66 22.97 -9.47
C ALA A 396 -8.01 24.23 -8.85
N VAL A 397 -6.67 24.24 -8.72
CA VAL A 397 -5.93 25.42 -8.26
C VAL A 397 -6.01 26.55 -9.29
N GLN A 398 -5.93 26.21 -10.59
CA GLN A 398 -6.09 27.20 -11.65
C GLN A 398 -7.53 27.75 -11.76
N LEU A 399 -8.55 26.92 -11.53
CA LEU A 399 -9.94 27.32 -11.45
C LEU A 399 -10.17 28.25 -10.27
N ALA A 400 -9.57 27.96 -9.10
CA ALA A 400 -9.62 28.82 -7.93
C ALA A 400 -8.97 30.20 -8.19
N ALA A 401 -7.82 30.22 -8.88
CA ALA A 401 -7.16 31.47 -9.26
C ALA A 401 -8.00 32.29 -10.25
N ARG A 402 -8.52 31.66 -11.32
CA ARG A 402 -9.35 32.35 -12.34
C ARG A 402 -10.73 32.74 -11.81
N GLY A 403 -11.32 31.93 -10.93
CA GLY A 403 -12.56 32.24 -10.23
C GLY A 403 -12.43 33.51 -9.40
N ARG A 404 -11.32 33.65 -8.66
CA ARG A 404 -11.01 34.86 -7.90
C ARG A 404 -10.88 36.09 -8.78
N ASP A 405 -10.23 35.96 -9.94
CA ASP A 405 -10.13 37.04 -10.93
C ASP A 405 -11.49 37.41 -11.54
N ALA A 406 -12.43 36.46 -11.61
CA ALA A 406 -13.80 36.66 -12.04
C ALA A 406 -14.75 37.15 -10.91
N GLY A 407 -14.24 37.37 -9.69
CA GLY A 407 -15.03 37.81 -8.54
C GLY A 407 -15.81 36.69 -7.83
N LEU A 408 -15.45 35.43 -8.06
CA LEU A 408 -15.96 34.26 -7.37
C LEU A 408 -14.92 33.80 -6.33
N ASP A 409 -15.32 33.62 -5.07
CA ASP A 409 -14.43 33.16 -3.99
C ASP A 409 -14.19 31.64 -4.03
N VAL A 410 -13.76 31.15 -5.20
CA VAL A 410 -13.46 29.73 -5.43
C VAL A 410 -12.16 29.37 -4.73
N THR A 411 -12.21 28.35 -3.87
CA THR A 411 -11.01 27.73 -3.29
C THR A 411 -10.82 26.33 -3.86
N PRO A 412 -9.59 25.81 -3.94
CA PRO A 412 -9.38 24.44 -4.39
C PRO A 412 -10.18 23.45 -3.54
N ARG A 413 -10.26 23.70 -2.23
CA ARG A 413 -11.05 22.90 -1.29
C ARG A 413 -12.52 22.82 -1.67
N LEU A 414 -13.17 23.94 -2.03
CA LEU A 414 -14.57 23.95 -2.44
C LEU A 414 -14.82 23.13 -3.70
N VAL A 415 -13.89 23.16 -4.68
CA VAL A 415 -13.97 22.34 -5.90
C VAL A 415 -13.90 20.83 -5.58
N PHE A 416 -13.15 20.45 -4.54
CA PHE A 416 -13.09 19.06 -4.08
C PHE A 416 -14.29 18.62 -3.23
N GLU A 417 -14.83 19.52 -2.40
CA GLU A 417 -15.99 19.25 -1.56
C GLU A 417 -17.30 19.22 -2.39
N HIS A 418 -17.37 20.03 -3.44
CA HIS A 418 -18.51 20.17 -4.35
C HIS A 418 -18.02 20.11 -5.82
N PRO A 419 -17.77 18.91 -6.37
CA PRO A 419 -17.22 18.77 -7.71
C PRO A 419 -18.25 18.99 -8.82
N GLU A 420 -19.54 18.84 -8.51
CA GLU A 420 -20.63 19.14 -9.43
C GLU A 420 -20.85 20.66 -9.55
N LEU A 421 -21.00 21.17 -10.77
CA LEU A 421 -21.08 22.60 -11.05
C LEU A 421 -22.19 23.32 -10.25
N ALA A 422 -23.39 22.74 -10.17
CA ALA A 422 -24.51 23.31 -9.41
C ALA A 422 -24.26 23.34 -7.89
N GLU A 423 -23.62 22.29 -7.35
CA GLU A 423 -23.27 22.24 -5.93
C GLU A 423 -22.17 23.25 -5.59
N LEU A 424 -21.16 23.38 -6.46
CA LEU A 424 -20.09 24.37 -6.31
C LEU A 424 -20.64 25.79 -6.33
N ALA A 425 -21.53 26.10 -7.28
CA ALA A 425 -22.19 27.38 -7.38
C ALA A 425 -23.00 27.68 -6.11
N THR A 426 -23.71 26.68 -5.58
CA THR A 426 -24.50 26.81 -4.35
C THR A 426 -23.60 27.10 -3.13
N ALA A 427 -22.46 26.44 -3.00
CA ALA A 427 -21.51 26.65 -1.91
C ALA A 427 -20.86 28.05 -1.97
N LEU A 428 -20.58 28.56 -3.17
CA LEU A 428 -20.10 29.93 -3.39
C LEU A 428 -21.16 30.97 -3.02
N ASP A 429 -22.41 30.76 -3.45
CA ASP A 429 -23.53 31.65 -3.14
C ASP A 429 -23.85 31.65 -1.64
N ALA A 430 -23.60 30.54 -0.94
CA ALA A 430 -23.73 30.42 0.51
C ALA A 430 -22.60 31.11 1.31
N GLY A 431 -21.55 31.58 0.63
CA GLY A 431 -20.43 32.31 1.25
C GLY A 431 -19.45 31.44 2.04
N GLU A 432 -19.39 30.12 1.75
CA GLU A 432 -18.46 29.19 2.40
C GLU A 432 -16.98 29.49 2.10
N GLY A 433 -16.70 30.39 1.15
CA GLY A 433 -15.36 30.93 0.87
C GLY A 433 -14.84 31.99 1.84
N ILE A 434 -15.65 32.48 2.80
CA ILE A 434 -15.29 33.64 3.66
C ILE A 434 -14.64 33.23 5.01
N SER A 435 -14.44 31.95 5.30
CA SER A 435 -13.76 31.54 6.55
C SER A 435 -12.22 31.54 6.46
N ASP A 436 -11.61 32.52 5.79
CA ASP A 436 -10.21 32.84 6.06
C ASP A 436 -10.17 33.80 7.26
N GLY A 437 -10.28 33.19 8.44
CA GLY A 437 -9.91 33.81 9.68
C GLY A 437 -8.42 34.12 9.63
N GLN A 438 -8.14 35.37 9.33
CA GLN A 438 -6.91 36.10 9.55
C GLN A 438 -6.40 35.90 10.99
N ASP A 439 -5.76 34.76 11.26
CA ASP A 439 -4.70 34.65 12.24
C ASP A 439 -3.40 34.68 11.44
N ASP A 440 -2.77 35.86 11.39
CA ASP A 440 -1.32 35.98 11.23
C ASP A 440 -0.68 35.19 12.38
N ILE A 441 -0.58 33.88 12.22
CA ILE A 441 0.41 33.10 12.96
C ILE A 441 1.74 33.42 12.28
N HIS A 442 2.25 34.60 12.62
CA HIS A 442 3.69 34.78 12.74
C HIS A 442 4.17 33.75 13.76
N HIS A 443 4.41 32.52 13.29
CA HIS A 443 5.36 31.65 13.94
C HIS A 443 6.70 32.38 13.81
N ALA A 444 7.07 33.13 14.86
CA ALA A 444 8.48 33.32 15.15
C ALA A 444 9.14 31.94 15.01
N PRO A 445 10.27 31.82 14.30
CA PRO A 445 10.88 30.52 14.04
C PRO A 445 11.05 29.81 15.37
N MET A 446 10.42 28.63 15.51
CA MET A 446 10.62 27.80 16.69
C MET A 446 12.12 27.49 16.76
N SER A 447 12.79 28.11 17.73
CA SER A 447 14.13 27.74 18.17
C SER A 447 14.05 26.28 18.64
N ALA A 448 14.70 25.38 17.91
CA ALA A 448 14.70 23.94 18.15
C ALA A 448 15.39 23.50 19.46
N SER A 449 15.74 24.44 20.34
CA SER A 449 16.42 24.19 21.62
C SER A 449 15.64 24.64 22.85
N GLY A 450 14.51 25.36 22.70
CA GLY A 450 13.78 25.95 23.82
C GLY A 450 14.57 27.03 24.59
N LEU A 451 15.71 27.47 24.06
CA LEU A 451 16.57 28.50 24.63
C LEU A 451 16.38 29.82 23.85
N SER A 452 16.40 30.93 24.59
CA SER A 452 16.42 32.28 24.02
C SER A 452 17.73 32.57 23.26
N GLU A 453 17.73 33.54 22.33
CA GLU A 453 18.93 33.91 21.56
C GLU A 453 20.12 34.30 22.46
N ASP A 454 19.84 34.95 23.60
CA ASP A 454 20.86 35.32 24.59
C ASP A 454 21.47 34.08 25.27
N GLU A 455 20.66 33.04 25.55
CA GLU A 455 21.13 31.77 26.11
C GLU A 455 21.92 30.95 25.09
N LEU A 456 21.52 30.96 23.82
CA LEU A 456 22.24 30.33 22.72
C LEU A 456 23.61 30.98 22.51
N SER A 457 23.66 32.32 22.54
CA SER A 457 24.89 33.10 22.42
C SER A 457 25.86 32.82 23.57
N ALA A 458 25.36 32.76 24.81
CA ALA A 458 26.15 32.41 25.99
C ALA A 458 26.69 30.96 25.95
N LEU A 459 25.91 30.02 25.38
CA LEU A 459 26.32 28.62 25.21
C LEU A 459 27.46 28.49 24.20
N THR A 460 27.39 29.21 23.07
CA THR A 460 28.47 29.29 22.07
C THR A 460 29.73 29.96 22.59
N GLU A 461 29.63 31.02 23.41
CA GLU A 461 30.80 31.64 24.06
C GLU A 461 31.50 30.68 25.05
N SER A 462 30.73 29.85 25.76
CA SER A 462 31.28 28.85 26.70
C SER A 462 32.09 27.75 26.01
N TRP A 463 31.80 27.44 24.74
CA TRP A 463 32.53 26.44 23.95
C TRP A 463 33.82 27.01 23.35
N SER A 464 33.89 28.33 23.17
CA SER A 464 35.08 29.02 22.66
C SER A 464 36.19 29.27 23.70
N THR A 465 35.88 29.12 24.99
CA THR A 465 36.80 29.43 26.11
C THR A 465 37.38 28.19 26.80
N ARG A 466 37.13 26.98 26.30
CA ARG A 466 37.87 25.76 26.65
C ARG A 466 38.73 25.29 25.48
N GLY A 467 39.76 26.08 25.17
CA GLY A 467 40.91 25.71 24.36
C GLY A 467 42.19 25.96 25.16
#